data_AF-A0A9P5RFA1-F1
#
_entry.id   AF-A0A9P5RFA1-F1
#
_cell.length_a   1.000
_cell.length_b   1.000
_cell.length_c   1.000
_cell.angle_alpha   90.00
_cell.angle_beta   90.00
_cell.angle_gamma   90.00
#
_symmetry.space_group_name_H-M   'P 1'
#
loop_
_entity.id
_entity.type
_entity.pdbx_description
1 polymer ?
#
loop_
_entity_poly.entity_id
_entity_poly.type
_entity_poly.pdbx_seq_one_letter_code
_entity_poly.pdbx_strand_id
1 'polypeptide(L)'
;ELMKTAYTITVDYAHNTTTGISAHDRALTCRSLADPTKTSKDFNRPGHVLPLRYAEGGSINRFGHTEASVDLCKLAGLQPVAVICELVNDRDGSMARRDDCYKFAQEHGIKLVTIADIIKYRQEHGFVENF
;
A
#
# COMPACT_ATOMS: atom_id res chain seq x y z
N GLU A 1 -1.89 10.78 -18.00
CA GLU A 1 -2.70 10.83 -16.76
C GLU A 1 -2.85 9.49 -16.03
N LEU A 2 -2.93 8.34 -16.73
CA LEU A 2 -3.07 7.00 -16.12
C LEU A 2 -2.06 6.63 -15.01
N MET A 3 -0.82 7.15 -15.08
CA MET A 3 0.27 6.86 -14.13
C MET A 3 0.44 7.90 -13.02
N LYS A 4 -0.52 8.82 -12.82
CA LYS A 4 -0.38 9.85 -11.77
C LYS A 4 -0.61 9.21 -10.39
N THR A 5 0.44 9.15 -9.58
CA THR A 5 0.35 8.67 -8.20
C THR A 5 -0.38 9.69 -7.33
N ALA A 6 -1.44 9.24 -6.65
CA ALA A 6 -2.31 10.10 -5.86
C ALA A 6 -1.78 10.30 -4.42
N TYR A 7 -0.59 10.89 -4.30
CA TYR A 7 -0.04 11.28 -3.00
C TYR A 7 -0.94 12.31 -2.31
N THR A 8 -1.11 12.15 -0.99
CA THR A 8 -1.66 13.20 -0.12
C THR A 8 -0.54 13.97 0.56
N ILE A 9 -0.90 14.93 1.42
CA ILE A 9 0.03 15.52 2.39
C ILE A 9 0.59 14.39 3.25
N THR A 10 1.91 14.40 3.48
CA THR A 10 2.58 13.41 4.33
C THR A 10 2.18 13.60 5.79
N VAL A 11 2.24 12.51 6.56
CA VAL A 11 1.75 12.50 7.95
C VAL A 11 2.64 11.69 8.87
N ASP A 12 2.62 12.06 10.14
CA ASP A 12 3.06 11.25 11.27
C ASP A 12 1.94 11.19 12.30
N TYR A 13 1.80 10.07 13.00
CA TYR A 13 0.88 9.99 14.13
C TYR A 13 1.39 10.86 15.28
N ALA A 14 0.50 11.64 15.89
CA ALA A 14 0.88 12.66 16.88
C ALA A 14 1.12 12.10 18.29
N HIS A 15 0.79 10.83 18.54
CA HIS A 15 0.84 10.24 19.86
C HIS A 15 1.82 9.08 19.91
N ASN A 16 2.65 9.03 20.97
CA ASN A 16 3.62 7.94 21.20
C ASN A 16 4.60 7.71 20.03
N THR A 17 4.87 8.77 19.28
CA THR A 17 5.96 8.86 18.29
C THR A 17 7.01 9.85 18.80
N THR A 18 8.19 9.82 18.18
CA THR A 18 9.29 10.73 18.51
C THR A 18 9.57 11.66 17.34
N THR A 19 10.48 11.25 16.45
CA THR A 19 10.85 11.98 15.24
C THR A 19 9.98 11.60 14.05
N GLY A 20 9.20 10.52 14.13
CA GLY A 20 8.34 10.04 13.05
C GLY A 20 9.03 9.08 12.07
N ILE A 21 10.36 9.17 11.91
CA ILE A 21 11.08 8.42 10.85
C ILE A 21 11.44 6.97 11.22
N SER A 22 11.48 6.64 12.51
CA SER A 22 11.88 5.29 12.95
C SER A 22 10.92 4.23 12.40
N ALA A 23 11.39 2.98 12.28
CA ALA A 23 10.52 1.88 11.86
C ALA A 23 9.30 1.73 12.80
N HIS A 24 9.51 1.94 14.11
CA HIS A 24 8.44 1.95 15.10
C HIS A 24 7.41 3.06 14.84
N ASP A 25 7.87 4.29 14.64
CA ASP A 25 6.99 5.46 14.50
C ASP A 25 6.21 5.42 13.19
N ARG A 26 6.85 4.99 12.09
CA ARG A 26 6.17 4.76 10.81
C ARG A 26 5.15 3.64 10.91
N ALA A 27 5.49 2.53 11.57
CA ALA A 27 4.54 1.43 11.77
C ALA A 27 3.35 1.84 12.63
N LEU A 28 3.57 2.65 13.68
CA LEU A 28 2.49 3.21 14.49
C LEU A 28 1.60 4.13 13.66
N THR A 29 2.21 5.00 12.85
CA THR A 29 1.48 5.88 11.93
C THR A 29 0.62 5.10 10.93
N CYS A 30 1.15 4.04 10.32
CA CYS A 30 0.39 3.17 9.43
C CYS A 30 -0.77 2.47 10.14
N ARG A 31 -0.56 1.94 11.36
CA ARG A 31 -1.64 1.32 12.15
C ARG A 31 -2.73 2.32 12.49
N SER A 32 -2.36 3.54 12.86
CA SER A 32 -3.32 4.61 13.16
C SER A 32 -4.09 5.07 11.92
N LEU A 33 -3.45 5.10 10.74
CA LEU A 33 -4.14 5.39 9.48
C LEU A 33 -5.15 4.30 9.09
N ALA A 34 -4.91 3.05 9.51
CA ALA A 34 -5.81 1.92 9.28
C ALA A 34 -6.93 1.78 10.34
N ASP A 35 -6.93 2.61 11.39
CA ASP A 35 -7.91 2.57 12.48
C ASP A 35 -9.07 3.54 12.18
N PRO A 36 -10.30 3.03 11.97
CA PRO A 36 -11.45 3.86 11.59
C PRO A 36 -11.92 4.80 12.72
N THR A 37 -11.40 4.66 13.94
CA THR A 37 -11.69 5.56 15.06
C THR A 37 -10.82 6.81 15.07
N LYS A 38 -9.75 6.85 14.26
CA LYS A 38 -8.84 8.00 14.19
C LYS A 38 -9.36 9.06 13.23
N THR A 39 -9.01 10.30 13.53
CA THR A 39 -9.44 11.49 12.79
C THR A 39 -8.23 12.27 12.31
N SER A 40 -8.47 13.29 11.49
CA SER A 40 -7.40 14.16 10.99
C SER A 40 -6.60 14.86 12.11
N LYS A 41 -7.19 15.04 13.29
CA LYS A 41 -6.58 15.69 14.46
C LYS A 41 -5.52 14.84 15.14
N ASP A 42 -5.53 13.53 14.91
CA ASP A 42 -4.58 12.59 15.49
C ASP A 42 -3.23 12.56 14.75
N PHE A 43 -3.08 13.36 13.69
CA PHE A 43 -1.91 13.34 12.81
C PHE A 43 -1.29 14.73 12.62
N ASN A 44 0.03 14.76 12.68
CA ASN A 44 0.85 15.91 12.30
C ASN A 44 1.02 15.97 10.77
N ARG A 45 1.17 17.18 10.23
CA ARG A 45 1.39 17.46 8.81
C ARG A 45 2.44 18.59 8.67
N PRO A 46 3.51 18.43 7.87
CA PRO A 46 3.91 17.20 7.18
C PRO A 46 4.41 16.11 8.14
N GLY A 47 4.76 14.94 7.59
CA GLY A 47 5.42 13.83 8.30
C GLY A 47 6.16 12.88 7.37
N HIS A 48 6.43 11.66 7.81
CA HIS A 48 7.32 10.70 7.14
C HIS A 48 6.59 9.54 6.46
N VAL A 49 5.30 9.35 6.71
CA VAL A 49 4.46 8.42 5.93
C VAL A 49 3.79 9.18 4.80
N LEU A 50 3.71 8.55 3.61
CA LEU A 50 3.17 9.13 2.39
C LEU A 50 1.86 8.42 2.02
N PRO A 51 0.68 8.90 2.47
CA PRO A 51 -0.57 8.24 2.12
C PRO A 51 -0.87 8.38 0.63
N LEU A 52 -1.42 7.31 0.06
CA LEU A 52 -1.87 7.22 -1.33
C LEU A 52 -3.38 7.02 -1.34
N ARG A 53 -4.08 7.81 -2.16
CA ARG A 53 -5.54 7.68 -2.27
C ARG A 53 -5.91 6.63 -3.32
N TYR A 54 -6.64 5.61 -2.88
CA TYR A 54 -7.29 4.62 -3.74
C TYR A 54 -8.23 5.28 -4.76
N ALA A 55 -8.21 4.80 -6.00
CA ALA A 55 -9.18 5.17 -7.04
C ALA A 55 -10.38 4.22 -7.03
N GLU A 56 -11.59 4.76 -7.12
CA GLU A 56 -12.84 3.99 -7.15
C GLU A 56 -12.85 2.92 -8.27
N GLY A 57 -13.39 1.74 -7.95
CA GLY A 57 -13.30 0.53 -8.76
C GLY A 57 -11.93 -0.17 -8.74
N GLY A 58 -10.91 0.44 -8.16
CA GLY A 58 -9.64 -0.20 -7.79
C GLY A 58 -8.83 -0.65 -8.99
N SER A 59 -8.23 -1.83 -8.89
CA SER A 59 -7.25 -2.34 -9.85
C SER A 59 -7.86 -2.59 -11.22
N ILE A 60 -9.18 -2.70 -11.34
CA ILE A 60 -9.88 -2.82 -12.63
C ILE A 60 -9.85 -1.49 -13.39
N ASN A 61 -9.98 -0.37 -12.69
CA ASN A 61 -10.03 0.97 -13.31
C ASN A 61 -8.66 1.64 -13.38
N ARG A 62 -7.77 1.34 -12.42
CA ARG A 62 -6.41 1.86 -12.38
C ARG A 62 -5.43 0.76 -11.99
N PHE A 63 -4.57 0.39 -12.93
CA PHE A 63 -3.59 -0.70 -12.79
C PHE A 63 -2.37 -0.33 -11.92
N GLY A 64 -2.60 0.24 -10.74
CA GLY A 64 -1.55 0.70 -9.82
C GLY A 64 -1.40 -0.21 -8.59
N HIS A 65 -0.21 -0.18 -7.99
CA HIS A 65 0.05 -0.85 -6.71
C HIS A 65 -0.81 -0.29 -5.56
N THR A 66 -1.17 0.99 -5.61
CA THR A 66 -2.12 1.60 -4.67
C THR A 66 -3.45 0.85 -4.68
N GLU A 67 -4.04 0.64 -5.85
CA GLU A 67 -5.32 -0.03 -5.96
C GLU A 67 -5.21 -1.52 -5.68
N ALA A 68 -4.23 -2.20 -6.28
CA ALA A 68 -4.04 -3.63 -6.13
C ALA A 68 -3.82 -4.05 -4.67
N SER A 69 -3.10 -3.23 -3.88
CA SER A 69 -2.85 -3.52 -2.47
C SER A 69 -4.11 -3.38 -1.61
N VAL A 70 -4.93 -2.35 -1.84
CA VAL A 70 -6.23 -2.19 -1.15
C VAL A 70 -7.22 -3.28 -1.57
N ASP A 71 -7.26 -3.64 -2.86
CA ASP A 71 -8.09 -4.73 -3.35
C ASP A 71 -7.72 -6.06 -2.72
N LEU A 72 -6.41 -6.35 -2.56
CA LEU A 72 -5.96 -7.55 -1.88
C LEU A 72 -6.43 -7.61 -0.42
N CYS A 73 -6.40 -6.48 0.30
CA CYS A 73 -6.96 -6.38 1.64
C CYS A 73 -8.47 -6.67 1.66
N LYS A 74 -9.23 -6.10 0.71
CA LYS A 74 -10.67 -6.37 0.56
C LYS A 74 -10.96 -7.84 0.27
N LEU A 75 -10.24 -8.45 -0.66
CA LEU A 75 -10.36 -9.87 -1.01
C LEU A 75 -10.06 -10.79 0.17
N ALA A 76 -9.17 -10.37 1.07
CA ALA A 76 -8.83 -11.09 2.31
C ALA A 76 -9.81 -10.82 3.47
N GLY A 77 -10.84 -9.98 3.30
CA GLY A 77 -11.78 -9.61 4.36
C GLY A 77 -11.16 -8.72 5.46
N LEU A 78 -10.08 -7.99 5.14
CA LEU A 78 -9.39 -7.09 6.06
C LEU A 78 -9.83 -5.64 5.86
N GLN A 79 -9.39 -4.75 6.76
CA GLN A 79 -9.54 -3.31 6.58
C GLN A 79 -8.91 -2.88 5.23
N PRO A 80 -9.58 -2.04 4.42
CA PRO A 80 -9.14 -1.68 3.07
C PRO A 80 -8.01 -0.63 3.08
N VAL A 81 -6.96 -0.89 3.84
CA VAL A 81 -5.78 -0.05 4.00
C VAL A 81 -4.55 -0.95 3.94
N ALA A 82 -3.61 -0.60 3.07
CA ALA A 82 -2.38 -1.35 2.86
C ALA A 82 -1.15 -0.45 3.03
N VAL A 83 -0.05 -1.05 3.46
CA VAL A 83 1.28 -0.42 3.45
C VAL A 83 2.08 -1.06 2.32
N ILE A 84 2.64 -0.24 1.44
CA ILE A 84 3.45 -0.69 0.31
C ILE A 84 4.80 0.03 0.30
N CYS A 85 5.81 -0.64 -0.23
CA CYS A 85 7.14 -0.09 -0.47
C CYS A 85 7.74 -0.85 -1.66
N GLU A 86 8.44 -0.16 -2.55
CA GLU A 86 9.10 -0.78 -3.68
C GLU A 86 10.38 -1.51 -3.26
N LEU A 87 10.65 -2.63 -3.93
CA LEU A 87 11.89 -3.37 -3.73
C LEU A 87 13.01 -2.76 -4.59
N VAL A 88 14.15 -2.50 -3.97
CA VAL A 88 15.35 -1.93 -4.57
C VAL A 88 16.55 -2.84 -4.31
N ASN A 89 17.45 -2.92 -5.28
CA ASN A 89 18.67 -3.71 -5.19
C ASN A 89 19.72 -2.96 -4.35
N ASP A 90 20.21 -3.59 -3.29
CA ASP A 90 21.18 -2.97 -2.37
C ASP A 90 22.52 -2.61 -3.02
N ARG A 91 22.91 -3.37 -4.05
CA ARG A 91 24.23 -3.23 -4.69
C ARG A 91 24.38 -1.91 -5.44
N ASP A 92 23.34 -1.49 -6.14
CA ASP A 92 23.41 -0.38 -7.10
C ASP A 92 22.22 0.59 -7.01
N GLY A 93 21.27 0.36 -6.09
CA GLY A 93 20.07 1.18 -5.91
C GLY A 93 19.07 1.06 -7.06
N SER A 94 19.27 0.14 -8.00
CA SER A 94 18.33 -0.09 -9.10
C SER A 94 17.03 -0.71 -8.59
N MET A 95 15.93 -0.49 -9.30
CA MET A 95 14.66 -1.17 -9.00
C MET A 95 14.81 -2.67 -9.22
N ALA A 96 14.41 -3.47 -8.23
CA ALA A 96 14.37 -4.91 -8.36
C ALA A 96 13.46 -5.31 -9.53
N ARG A 97 13.92 -6.26 -10.35
CA ARG A 97 13.14 -6.80 -11.48
C ARG A 97 12.48 -8.11 -11.08
N ARG A 98 11.69 -8.67 -12.00
CA ARG A 98 10.89 -9.88 -11.76
C ARG A 98 11.68 -10.98 -11.07
N ASP A 99 12.85 -11.33 -11.60
CA ASP A 99 13.64 -12.45 -11.09
C ASP A 99 14.29 -12.13 -9.73
N ASP A 100 14.57 -10.86 -9.44
CA ASP A 100 15.01 -10.39 -8.12
C ASP A 100 13.87 -10.51 -7.10
N CYS A 101 12.66 -10.07 -7.47
CA CYS A 101 11.46 -10.22 -6.64
C CYS A 101 11.16 -11.70 -6.33
N TYR A 102 11.35 -12.61 -7.29
CA TYR A 102 11.19 -14.06 -7.04
C TYR A 102 12.19 -14.58 -6.01
N LYS A 103 13.46 -14.18 -6.09
CA LYS A 103 14.49 -14.58 -5.12
C LYS A 103 14.16 -14.04 -3.72
N PHE A 104 13.85 -12.75 -3.62
CA PHE A 104 13.46 -12.11 -2.37
C PHE A 104 12.24 -12.79 -1.74
N ALA A 105 11.23 -13.10 -2.55
CA ALA A 105 10.04 -13.81 -2.10
C ALA A 105 10.35 -15.21 -1.56
N GLN A 106 11.24 -15.97 -2.21
CA GLN A 106 11.66 -17.28 -1.73
C GLN A 106 12.47 -17.19 -0.41
N GLU A 107 13.41 -16.26 -0.34
CA GLU A 107 14.27 -16.04 0.83
C GLU A 107 13.45 -15.69 2.09
N HIS A 108 12.44 -14.85 1.94
CA HIS A 108 11.61 -14.38 3.06
C HIS A 108 10.29 -15.15 3.24
N GLY A 109 10.02 -16.18 2.43
CA GLY A 109 8.79 -16.96 2.51
C GLY A 109 7.52 -16.18 2.12
N ILE A 110 7.65 -15.16 1.27
CA ILE A 110 6.57 -14.28 0.83
C ILE A 110 5.94 -14.83 -0.46
N LYS A 111 4.62 -14.69 -0.60
CA LYS A 111 3.92 -15.05 -1.85
C LYS A 111 4.05 -13.93 -2.87
N LEU A 112 4.20 -14.29 -4.14
CA LEU A 112 4.27 -13.35 -5.26
C LEU A 112 2.98 -13.44 -6.07
N VAL A 113 2.41 -12.28 -6.41
CA VAL A 113 1.19 -12.13 -7.21
C VAL A 113 1.35 -10.93 -8.13
N THR A 114 0.72 -10.96 -9.32
CA THR A 114 0.70 -9.81 -10.22
C THR A 114 -0.61 -9.02 -10.11
N ILE A 115 -0.58 -7.74 -10.49
CA ILE A 115 -1.81 -6.93 -10.60
C ILE A 115 -2.80 -7.59 -11.59
N ALA A 116 -2.29 -8.21 -12.66
CA ALA A 116 -3.11 -8.94 -13.62
C ALA A 116 -3.83 -10.14 -12.99
N ASP A 117 -3.16 -10.89 -12.09
CA ASP A 117 -3.78 -11.99 -11.37
C ASP A 117 -4.87 -11.50 -10.40
N ILE A 118 -4.64 -10.38 -9.71
CA ILE A 118 -5.64 -9.76 -8.83
C ILE A 118 -6.87 -9.35 -9.64
N ILE A 119 -6.68 -8.69 -10.78
CA ILE A 119 -7.78 -8.27 -11.68
C ILE A 119 -8.56 -9.49 -12.16
N LYS A 120 -7.85 -10.52 -12.65
CA LYS A 120 -8.46 -11.76 -13.12
C LYS A 120 -9.29 -12.41 -12.01
N TYR A 121 -8.73 -12.53 -10.81
CA TYR A 121 -9.42 -13.11 -9.66
C TYR A 121 -10.70 -12.32 -9.31
N ARG A 122 -10.62 -10.98 -9.29
CA ARG A 122 -11.78 -10.11 -9.03
C ARG A 122 -12.89 -10.31 -10.07
N GLN A 123 -12.54 -10.41 -11.35
CA GLN A 123 -13.48 -10.63 -12.45
C GLN A 123 -14.17 -11.99 -12.35
N GLU A 124 -13.42 -13.05 -12.02
CA GLU A 124 -13.95 -14.41 -11.90
C GLU A 124 -14.88 -14.59 -10.69
N HIS A 125 -14.69 -13.82 -9.62
CA HIS A 125 -15.42 -13.97 -8.36
C HIS A 125 -16.44 -12.85 -8.09
N GLY A 126 -16.73 -12.01 -9.09
CA GLY A 126 -17.78 -10.99 -8.99
C GLY A 126 -17.46 -9.83 -8.04
N PHE A 127 -16.19 -9.58 -7.71
CA PHE A 127 -15.75 -8.39 -6.96
C PHE A 127 -15.64 -7.15 -7.86
N VAL A 128 -16.64 -6.97 -8.71
CA VAL A 128 -16.84 -5.76 -9.49
C VAL A 128 -17.76 -4.91 -8.63
N GLU A 129 -17.22 -3.88 -7.97
CA GLU A 129 -18.08 -2.90 -7.28
C GLU A 129 -19.05 -2.36 -8.34
N ASN A 130 -20.36 -2.53 -8.12
CA ASN A 130 -21.37 -2.04 -9.03
C ASN A 130 -21.24 -0.51 -9.10
N PHE A 131 -21.03 -0.01 -10.31
CA PHE A 131 -20.95 1.40 -10.65
C PHE A 131 -22.29 2.10 -10.45
#